data_AF-A0A1F3RXR8-F1
#
_entry.id   AF-A0A1F3RXR8-F1
#
_cell.length_a   1.000
_cell.length_b   1.000
_cell.length_c   1.000
_cell.angle_alpha   90.00
_cell.angle_beta   90.00
_cell.angle_gamma   90.00
#
_symmetry.space_group_name_H-M   'P 1'
#
loop_
_entity.id
_entity.type
_entity.pdbx_description
1 polymer ?
#
loop_
_entity_poly.entity_id
_entity_poly.type
_entity_poly.pdbx_seq_one_letter_code
_entity_poly.pdbx_strand_id
1 'polypeptide(L)'
;MQHFYMAIAFLFCHFVSHAQSATYGFIGKISLEERQSLETKAQDLPGILSIKCRYKEDSERGELLIDLPEAGKSTRAEDDAQTFSPADLKQLLLEFHLTPVDYILLNK
;
A
#
# COMPACT_ATOMS: atom_id res chain seq x y z
N MET A 1 -2.49 -0.99 -55.63
CA MET A 1 -3.91 -1.09 -55.25
C MET A 1 -3.94 -1.46 -53.77
N GLN A 2 -4.11 -0.52 -52.83
CA GLN A 2 -5.40 0.08 -52.47
C GLN A 2 -6.30 -1.01 -51.86
N HIS A 3 -6.86 -0.99 -50.66
CA HIS A 3 -6.87 -0.14 -49.47
C HIS A 3 -7.70 -0.93 -48.43
N PHE A 4 -7.52 -0.65 -47.13
CA PHE A 4 -8.58 -0.62 -46.08
C PHE A 4 -9.44 -1.87 -45.82
N TYR A 5 -9.45 -2.36 -44.57
CA TYR A 5 -10.51 -2.11 -43.57
C TYR A 5 -9.99 -2.69 -42.23
N MET A 6 -9.62 -1.87 -41.24
CA MET A 6 -10.46 -1.16 -40.28
C MET A 6 -10.87 -2.01 -39.07
N ALA A 7 -10.36 -1.58 -37.91
CA ALA A 7 -11.00 -1.59 -36.60
C ALA A 7 -11.50 -2.93 -36.04
N ILE A 8 -10.76 -3.46 -35.07
CA ILE A 8 -11.39 -4.03 -33.87
C ILE A 8 -10.85 -3.26 -32.67
N ALA A 9 -11.79 -2.61 -32.00
CA ALA A 9 -11.59 -1.68 -30.91
C ALA A 9 -10.79 -2.31 -29.78
N PHE A 10 -9.66 -1.68 -29.45
CA PHE A 10 -9.09 -1.80 -28.12
C PHE A 10 -10.06 -1.13 -27.15
N LEU A 11 -11.03 -1.90 -26.67
CA LEU A 11 -11.81 -1.57 -25.48
C LEU A 11 -10.85 -1.71 -24.29
N PHE A 12 -9.95 -0.73 -24.13
CA PHE A 12 -9.18 -0.53 -22.92
C PHE A 12 -10.17 -0.01 -21.87
N CYS A 13 -11.00 -0.92 -21.34
CA CYS A 13 -11.68 -0.71 -20.08
C CYS A 13 -10.58 -0.46 -19.05
N HIS A 14 -10.25 0.81 -18.85
CA HIS A 14 -9.59 1.25 -17.64
C HIS A 14 -10.56 0.92 -16.52
N PHE A 15 -10.38 -0.25 -15.92
CA PHE A 15 -10.81 -0.47 -14.55
C PHE A 15 -10.04 0.55 -13.73
N VAL A 16 -10.61 1.74 -13.58
CA VAL A 16 -10.25 2.66 -12.51
C VAL A 16 -10.72 1.94 -11.25
N SER A 17 -9.88 1.05 -10.74
CA SER A 17 -10.00 0.60 -9.37
C SER A 17 -9.69 1.83 -8.53
N HIS A 18 -10.69 2.41 -7.90
CA HIS A 18 -10.41 3.32 -6.80
C HIS A 18 -9.65 2.48 -5.77
N ALA A 19 -8.53 2.96 -5.26
CA ALA A 19 -7.86 2.36 -4.12
C ALA A 19 -8.08 3.31 -2.94
N GLN A 20 -8.30 2.76 -1.75
CA GLN A 20 -8.23 3.55 -0.54
C GLN A 20 -6.75 3.73 -0.19
N SER A 21 -6.33 4.94 0.17
CA SER A 21 -4.94 5.15 0.59
C SER A 21 -4.90 5.37 2.11
N ALA A 22 -3.83 4.97 2.76
CA ALA A 22 -3.55 5.25 4.16
C ALA A 22 -2.08 5.64 4.32
N THR A 23 -1.76 6.35 5.39
CA THR A 23 -0.38 6.59 5.78
C THR A 23 -0.12 6.14 7.21
N TYR A 24 1.11 5.71 7.48
CA TYR A 24 1.57 5.38 8.82
C TYR A 24 2.93 6.01 9.09
N GLY A 25 2.93 7.09 9.88
CA GLY A 25 4.13 7.77 10.35
C GLY A 25 4.90 6.98 11.39
N PHE A 26 6.24 7.08 11.35
CA PHE A 26 7.13 6.50 12.35
C PHE A 26 8.36 7.39 12.60
N ILE A 27 8.98 7.20 13.76
CA ILE A 27 10.23 7.83 14.18
C ILE A 27 11.27 6.75 14.47
N GLY A 28 12.50 6.96 14.01
CA GLY A 28 13.62 6.09 14.28
C GLY A 28 14.62 6.07 13.12
N LYS A 29 15.81 5.58 13.43
CA LYS A 29 16.86 5.37 12.42
C LYS A 29 16.57 4.08 11.66
N ILE A 30 16.61 4.15 10.35
CA ILE A 30 16.50 2.98 9.47
C ILE A 30 17.44 3.14 8.29
N SER A 31 18.22 2.10 8.00
CA SER A 31 19.11 2.05 6.85
C SER A 31 18.33 1.87 5.54
N LEU A 32 19.01 2.02 4.40
CA LEU A 32 18.38 1.73 3.10
C LEU A 32 17.97 0.26 2.95
N GLU A 33 18.79 -0.67 3.43
CA GLU A 33 18.51 -2.12 3.37
C GLU A 33 17.31 -2.49 4.26
N GLU A 34 17.28 -1.98 5.49
CA GLU A 34 16.14 -2.19 6.39
C GLU A 34 14.86 -1.58 5.83
N ARG A 35 14.91 -0.43 5.15
CA ARG A 35 13.74 0.14 4.47
C ARG A 35 13.19 -0.77 3.38
N GLN A 36 14.07 -1.35 2.55
CA GLN A 36 13.65 -2.28 1.50
C GLN A 36 13.06 -3.56 2.11
N SER A 37 13.65 -4.06 3.20
CA SER A 37 13.12 -5.20 3.94
C SER A 37 11.75 -4.88 4.57
N LEU A 38 11.59 -3.70 5.15
CA LEU A 38 10.34 -3.21 5.72
C LEU A 38 9.24 -3.12 4.66
N GLU A 39 9.54 -2.53 3.49
CA GLU A 39 8.61 -2.47 2.37
C GLU A 39 8.20 -3.87 1.90
N THR A 40 9.17 -4.77 1.73
CA THR A 40 8.91 -6.15 1.29
C THR A 40 8.02 -6.90 2.28
N LYS A 41 8.38 -6.89 3.57
CA LYS A 41 7.58 -7.55 4.61
C LYS A 41 6.20 -6.94 4.78
N ALA A 42 6.08 -5.62 4.61
CA ALA A 42 4.80 -4.95 4.69
C ALA A 42 3.92 -5.28 3.47
N GLN A 43 4.51 -5.40 2.28
CA GLN A 43 3.79 -5.81 1.06
C GLN A 43 3.18 -7.22 1.18
N ASP A 44 3.80 -8.09 1.97
CA ASP A 44 3.31 -9.45 2.25
C ASP A 44 2.16 -9.49 3.28
N LEU A 45 1.83 -8.36 3.92
CA LEU A 45 0.71 -8.29 4.87
C LEU A 45 -0.64 -8.39 4.14
N PRO A 46 -1.64 -9.06 4.75
CA PRO A 46 -2.95 -9.22 4.16
C PRO A 46 -3.63 -7.86 3.93
N GLY A 47 -4.31 -7.73 2.79
CA GLY A 47 -5.09 -6.54 2.46
C GLY A 47 -4.28 -5.32 2.03
N ILE A 48 -2.96 -5.42 1.81
CA ILE A 48 -2.14 -4.36 1.23
C ILE A 48 -1.98 -4.59 -0.28
N LEU A 49 -2.40 -3.60 -1.10
CA LEU A 49 -2.19 -3.64 -2.55
C LEU A 49 -0.80 -3.16 -2.92
N SER A 50 -0.36 -2.07 -2.30
CA SER A 50 0.98 -1.50 -2.50
C SER A 50 1.42 -0.79 -1.24
N ILE A 51 2.72 -0.81 -0.97
CA ILE A 51 3.32 0.01 0.08
C ILE A 51 4.62 0.67 -0.39
N LYS A 52 4.86 1.89 0.08
CA LYS A 52 6.10 2.63 -0.16
C LYS A 52 6.54 3.37 1.09
N CYS A 53 7.81 3.25 1.44
CA CYS A 53 8.44 3.93 2.56
C CYS A 53 9.08 5.25 2.10
N ARG A 54 8.64 6.36 2.68
CA ARG A 54 9.31 7.66 2.60
C ARG A 54 10.05 7.91 3.89
N TYR A 55 11.33 8.25 3.81
CA TYR A 55 12.15 8.50 4.99
C TYR A 55 12.97 9.78 4.81
N LYS A 56 13.05 10.58 5.87
CA LYS A 56 13.83 11.81 5.95
C LYS A 56 14.93 11.64 7.01
N GLU A 57 16.13 11.33 6.54
CA GLU A 57 17.32 11.06 7.37
C GLU A 57 17.59 12.18 8.38
N ASP A 58 17.51 13.44 7.97
CA ASP A 58 17.78 14.62 8.82
C ASP A 58 16.90 14.71 10.07
N SER A 59 15.70 14.13 10.00
CA SER A 59 14.68 14.21 11.06
C SER A 59 14.38 12.87 11.71
N GLU A 60 15.05 11.80 11.27
CA GLU A 60 14.80 10.42 11.72
C GLU A 60 13.31 10.06 11.70
N ARG A 61 12.61 10.55 10.66
CA ARG A 61 11.16 10.41 10.49
C ARG A 61 10.85 9.77 9.16
N GLY A 62 9.93 8.81 9.17
CA GLY A 62 9.41 8.20 7.97
C GLY A 62 7.90 8.06 7.97
N GLU A 63 7.38 7.71 6.82
CA GLU A 63 5.98 7.48 6.56
C GLU A 63 5.85 6.31 5.59
N LEU A 64 5.00 5.35 5.93
CA LEU A 64 4.56 4.31 5.02
C LEU A 64 3.33 4.84 4.28
N LEU A 65 3.41 4.89 2.95
CA LEU A 65 2.28 5.15 2.05
C LEU A 65 1.69 3.80 1.65
N ILE A 66 0.42 3.57 1.99
CA ILE A 66 -0.23 2.27 1.87
C ILE A 66 -1.43 2.43 0.95
N ASP A 67 -1.56 1.58 -0.05
CA ASP A 67 -2.77 1.44 -0.86
C ASP A 67 -3.50 0.17 -0.45
N LEU A 68 -4.79 0.32 -0.18
CA LEU A 68 -5.72 -0.68 0.33
C LEU A 68 -6.86 -0.89 -0.70
N PRO A 69 -7.48 -2.08 -0.73
CA PRO A 69 -8.69 -2.31 -1.53
C PRO A 69 -9.85 -1.43 -1.02
N GLU A 70 -10.79 -1.05 -1.90
CA GLU A 70 -11.95 -0.23 -1.49
C GLU A 70 -12.79 -0.93 -0.42
N ALA A 71 -13.16 -0.18 0.61
CA ALA A 71 -14.13 -0.62 1.60
C ALA A 71 -15.47 -0.98 0.91
N GLY A 72 -15.86 -2.26 0.98
CA GLY A 72 -17.13 -2.75 0.43
C GLY A 72 -17.05 -3.51 -0.91
N LYS A 73 -15.85 -3.65 -1.51
CA LYS A 73 -15.63 -4.55 -2.67
C LYS A 73 -15.13 -5.95 -2.28
N SER A 74 -15.20 -6.31 -1.00
CA SER A 74 -15.00 -7.69 -0.53
C SER A 74 -16.14 -8.56 -1.07
N THR A 75 -15.99 -9.02 -2.30
CA THR A 75 -16.98 -9.86 -2.98
C THR A 75 -16.79 -11.28 -2.48
N ARG A 76 -17.23 -11.55 -1.25
CA ARG A 76 -17.69 -12.84 -0.67
C ARG A 76 -17.40 -12.88 0.82
N ALA A 77 -18.41 -13.30 1.57
CA ALA A 77 -18.40 -13.54 3.02
C ALA A 77 -17.50 -14.72 3.45
N GLU A 78 -16.43 -15.01 2.72
CA GLU A 78 -15.45 -16.07 3.00
C GLU A 78 -14.03 -15.50 3.23
N ASP A 79 -13.83 -14.18 3.15
CA ASP A 79 -12.51 -13.52 3.09
C ASP A 79 -12.20 -12.61 4.30
N ASP A 80 -12.83 -12.87 5.45
CA ASP A 80 -12.53 -12.17 6.72
C ASP A 80 -11.04 -12.31 7.12
N ALA A 81 -10.33 -13.30 6.57
CA ALA A 81 -8.91 -13.55 6.82
C ALA A 81 -7.94 -12.61 6.08
N GLN A 82 -8.40 -11.84 5.09
CA GLN A 82 -7.53 -10.99 4.26
C GLN A 82 -7.80 -9.49 4.46
N THR A 83 -8.34 -9.15 5.64
CA THR A 83 -8.58 -7.76 6.03
C THR A 83 -7.30 -7.12 6.57
N PHE A 84 -6.91 -6.00 5.97
CA PHE A 84 -5.81 -5.19 6.47
C PHE A 84 -6.05 -4.73 7.91
N SER A 85 -5.04 -4.88 8.78
CA SER A 85 -5.05 -4.39 10.15
C SER A 85 -3.90 -3.41 10.38
N PRO A 86 -4.17 -2.16 10.82
CA PRO A 86 -3.11 -1.22 11.23
C PRO A 86 -2.24 -1.75 12.38
N ALA A 87 -2.74 -2.72 13.16
CA ALA A 87 -1.97 -3.34 14.24
C ALA A 87 -0.80 -4.19 13.70
N ASP A 88 -0.94 -4.81 12.53
CA ASP A 88 0.10 -5.66 11.95
C ASP A 88 1.27 -4.78 11.47
N LEU A 89 0.97 -3.65 10.83
CA LEU A 89 1.98 -2.65 10.49
C LEU A 89 2.64 -2.05 11.74
N LYS A 90 1.87 -1.84 12.81
CA LYS A 90 2.41 -1.38 14.09
C LYS A 90 3.44 -2.36 14.64
N GLN A 91 3.12 -3.66 14.64
CA GLN A 91 4.03 -4.70 15.09
C GLN A 91 5.28 -4.75 14.22
N LEU A 92 5.12 -4.69 12.90
CA LEU A 92 6.23 -4.67 11.97
C LEU A 92 7.16 -3.49 12.23
N LEU A 93 6.63 -2.27 12.42
CA LEU A 93 7.46 -1.10 12.77
C LEU A 93 8.27 -1.33 14.06
N LEU A 94 7.65 -1.95 15.07
CA LEU A 94 8.33 -2.28 16.32
C LEU A 94 9.44 -3.34 16.16
N GLU A 95 9.28 -4.30 15.25
CA GLU A 95 10.32 -5.28 14.92
C GLU A 95 11.57 -4.61 14.32
N PHE A 96 11.40 -3.52 13.58
CA PHE A 96 12.48 -2.70 13.04
C PHE A 96 12.98 -1.64 14.02
N HIS A 97 12.61 -1.72 15.30
CA HIS A 97 12.96 -0.75 16.34
C HIS A 97 12.49 0.69 16.03
N LEU A 98 11.43 0.84 15.23
CA LEU A 98 10.82 2.11 14.90
C LEU A 98 9.67 2.40 15.88
N THR A 99 9.48 3.67 16.20
CA THR A 99 8.38 4.16 17.03
C THR A 99 7.22 4.58 16.13
N PRO A 100 6.08 3.87 16.13
CA PRO A 100 4.90 4.28 15.38
C PRO A 100 4.32 5.59 15.93
N VAL A 101 3.87 6.50 15.06
CA VAL A 101 3.36 7.83 15.45
C VAL A 101 1.87 7.94 15.16
N ASP A 102 1.51 8.07 13.89
CA ASP A 102 0.16 8.38 13.46
C ASP A 102 -0.23 7.50 12.26
N TYR A 103 -1.40 6.87 12.36
CA TYR A 103 -2.04 6.18 11.26
C TYR A 103 -3.21 7.03 10.76
N ILE A 104 -3.20 7.35 9.47
CA ILE A 104 -4.20 8.22 8.85
C ILE A 104 -4.81 7.49 7.65
N LEU A 105 -6.13 7.32 7.67
CA LEU A 105 -6.88 6.83 6.52
C LEU A 105 -7.22 8.01 5.61
N LEU A 106 -6.81 7.94 4.34
CA LEU A 106 -7.09 8.97 3.34
C LEU A 106 -8.34 8.56 2.55
N ASN A 107 -9.46 9.21 2.84
CA ASN A 107 -10.64 9.12 1.98
C ASN A 107 -10.38 9.96 0.73
N LYS A 108 -10.29 9.31 -0.44
CA LYS A 108 -10.28 9.97 -1.75
C LYS A 108 -11.68 10.09 -2.30
#